data_AF-A0AAP3GD79-F1
#
_entry.id   AF-A0AAP3GD79-F1
#
_cell.length_a   1.000
_cell.length_b   1.000
_cell.length_c   1.000
_cell.angle_alpha   90.00
_cell.angle_beta   90.00
_cell.angle_gamma   90.00
#
_symmetry.space_group_name_H-M   'P 1'
#
loop_
_entity.id
_entity.type
_entity.pdbx_description
1 polymer ?
#
loop_
_entity_poly.entity_id
_entity_poly.type
_entity_poly.pdbx_seq_one_letter_code
_entity_poly.pdbx_strand_id
1 'polypeptide(L)'
;MNKTFKMLSAALVTAVVATSSISAYAATPQQLQINNELTKPASKHAVYVNGKVVDENLNVYANKQNVLMIPLRTISDQLGYQVTWNAETKNAELQKGAQWTAVAVGKDQYSVNKMYVQLGSAPESKAGVTYVPVSFFDKVLHQQVIVEDDGTIKIGEQVQGVTKKGSITHISIEEKDASIKGAIMMNGFTNGVRLNITDETSIVDQDGKKLTIADLKLGQEIEVEHGLAMTMSIPPMTNAVKIVVNDKMDTPEVLGTVGEVVEAKTLTDGTIQVVIKGEKLNDNSFEMIALNLAKDTPIIDAKDNSELKAEDLRKGTKVYGFYGPMTTKSLPAIGQAVKIVVEQESLIQPK
;
A
#
# COMPACT_ATOMS: atom_id res chain seq x y z
N MET A 1 25.17 -54.09 -0.24
CA MET A 1 25.51 -54.08 1.20
C MET A 1 26.75 -53.24 1.40
N ASN A 2 26.73 -52.24 2.31
CA ASN A 2 27.83 -51.62 3.09
C ASN A 2 29.26 -51.46 2.49
N LYS A 3 30.06 -50.40 2.73
CA LYS A 3 29.91 -49.11 3.47
C LYS A 3 31.18 -48.25 3.23
N THR A 4 31.05 -46.93 3.42
CA THR A 4 32.04 -45.95 3.95
C THR A 4 33.41 -45.64 3.29
N PHE A 5 33.59 -44.34 3.03
CA PHE A 5 34.79 -43.48 2.99
C PHE A 5 36.05 -43.91 3.77
N LYS A 6 37.23 -43.46 3.27
CA LYS A 6 38.33 -42.86 4.04
C LYS A 6 39.13 -41.85 3.18
N MET A 7 39.42 -40.67 3.71
CA MET A 7 40.44 -39.74 3.18
C MET A 7 41.79 -39.97 3.88
N LEU A 8 42.88 -39.70 3.17
CA LEU A 8 44.21 -39.44 3.73
C LEU A 8 44.62 -38.00 3.40
N SER A 9 45.32 -37.35 4.32
CA SER A 9 46.36 -36.36 4.01
C SER A 9 47.24 -36.13 5.24
N ALA A 10 48.55 -36.07 5.01
CA ALA A 10 49.56 -35.79 6.02
C ALA A 10 50.58 -34.82 5.43
N ALA A 11 51.13 -33.93 6.27
CA ALA A 11 52.51 -33.45 6.17
C ALA A 11 52.83 -32.57 7.38
N LEU A 12 54.00 -32.78 7.99
CA LEU A 12 54.57 -31.96 9.05
C LEU A 12 55.98 -31.56 8.60
N VAL A 13 56.31 -30.27 8.60
CA VAL A 13 57.69 -29.80 8.33
C VAL A 13 58.09 -28.79 9.40
N THR A 14 59.25 -29.00 10.00
CA THR A 14 59.86 -28.20 11.06
C THR A 14 61.11 -27.51 10.54
N ALA A 15 61.34 -26.24 10.93
CA ALA A 15 62.63 -25.55 10.74
C ALA A 15 62.78 -24.35 11.70
N VAL A 16 64.00 -24.19 12.24
CA VAL A 16 64.43 -23.25 13.30
C VAL A 16 65.97 -23.08 13.17
N VAL A 17 66.68 -22.05 13.61
CA VAL A 17 66.45 -20.91 14.55
C VAL A 17 67.28 -19.69 14.08
N ALA A 18 66.99 -18.48 14.62
CA ALA A 18 67.98 -17.45 15.01
C ALA A 18 68.75 -16.66 13.92
N THR A 19 69.28 -15.44 14.12
CA THR A 19 69.14 -14.37 15.16
C THR A 19 69.82 -13.10 14.65
N SER A 20 69.29 -11.91 14.95
CA SER A 20 70.06 -10.76 15.47
C SER A 20 69.14 -9.57 15.80
N SER A 21 69.57 -8.68 16.70
CA SER A 21 68.70 -7.80 17.49
C SER A 21 68.80 -6.32 17.14
N ILE A 22 67.65 -5.64 17.12
CA ILE A 22 67.53 -4.18 17.28
C ILE A 22 66.43 -3.91 18.32
N SER A 23 66.71 -3.07 19.30
CA SER A 23 65.78 -2.74 20.39
C SER A 23 64.62 -1.86 19.90
N ALA A 24 63.48 -2.49 19.57
CA ALA A 24 62.21 -1.77 19.51
C ALA A 24 61.69 -1.52 20.93
N TYR A 25 61.02 -0.38 21.14
CA TYR A 25 60.25 -0.13 22.36
C TYR A 25 59.28 -1.28 22.60
N ALA A 26 59.22 -1.76 23.84
CA ALA A 26 58.25 -2.78 24.24
C ALA A 26 56.84 -2.17 24.25
N ALA A 27 56.19 -2.14 23.09
CA ALA A 27 54.75 -2.01 23.01
C ALA A 27 54.14 -3.25 23.66
N THR A 28 53.60 -3.09 24.87
CA THR A 28 52.77 -4.11 25.52
C THR A 28 51.72 -4.55 24.50
N PRO A 29 51.60 -5.85 24.16
CA PRO A 29 50.56 -6.30 23.26
C PRO A 29 49.21 -5.90 23.86
N GLN A 30 48.53 -4.93 23.22
CA GLN A 30 47.12 -4.73 23.46
C GLN A 30 46.42 -5.99 22.97
N GLN A 31 46.16 -6.88 23.92
CA GLN A 31 45.24 -7.97 23.72
C GLN A 31 43.92 -7.35 23.24
N LEU A 32 43.48 -7.70 22.04
CA LEU A 32 42.22 -7.23 21.50
C LEU A 32 41.09 -7.76 22.40
N GLN A 33 40.73 -6.96 23.40
CA GLN A 33 39.47 -7.12 24.09
C GLN A 33 38.39 -6.78 23.06
N ILE A 34 37.74 -7.82 22.54
CA ILE A 34 36.46 -7.67 21.85
C ILE A 34 35.47 -7.25 22.94
N ASN A 35 35.37 -5.94 23.15
CA ASN A 35 34.40 -5.33 24.04
C ASN A 35 33.02 -5.51 23.43
N ASN A 36 32.43 -6.68 23.68
CA ASN A 36 31.09 -7.05 23.25
C ASN A 36 29.99 -6.39 24.13
N GLU A 37 30.23 -5.13 24.52
CA GLU A 37 29.29 -4.26 25.23
C GLU A 37 28.90 -3.07 24.34
N LEU A 38 28.29 -3.40 23.20
CA LEU A 38 27.16 -2.59 22.76
C LEU A 38 25.96 -3.02 23.60
N THR A 39 25.80 -2.39 24.76
CA THR A 39 24.54 -2.41 25.51
C THR A 39 23.48 -1.67 24.70
N LYS A 40 22.95 -2.30 23.64
CA LYS A 40 21.73 -1.84 22.99
C LYS A 40 20.61 -2.04 24.02
N PRO A 41 20.00 -0.98 24.57
CA PRO A 41 18.86 -1.15 25.46
C PRO A 41 17.78 -1.92 24.69
N ALA A 42 17.06 -2.80 25.37
CA ALA A 42 15.99 -3.58 24.76
C ALA A 42 15.05 -2.64 23.99
N SER A 43 14.90 -2.87 22.68
CA SER A 43 14.04 -2.04 21.85
C SER A 43 12.62 -2.11 22.40
N LYS A 44 12.17 -0.99 22.93
CA LYS A 44 10.80 -0.78 23.37
C LYS A 44 9.94 -0.87 22.12
N HIS A 45 9.07 -1.88 22.06
CA HIS A 45 8.26 -2.12 20.87
C HIS A 45 7.32 -0.93 20.69
N ALA A 46 7.53 -0.12 19.64
CA ALA A 46 6.59 0.93 19.29
C ALA A 46 5.30 0.26 18.78
N VAL A 47 4.15 0.63 19.33
CA VAL A 47 2.86 0.06 18.92
C VAL A 47 1.97 1.13 18.34
N TYR A 48 1.57 0.93 17.09
CA TYR A 48 0.66 1.78 16.34
C TYR A 48 -0.69 1.09 16.18
N VAL A 49 -1.78 1.81 16.47
CA VAL A 49 -3.14 1.39 16.17
C VAL A 49 -3.78 2.42 15.24
N ASN A 50 -4.23 2.00 14.06
CA ASN A 50 -4.79 2.88 13.03
C ASN A 50 -3.91 4.13 12.78
N GLY A 51 -2.64 3.88 12.44
CA GLY A 51 -1.62 4.91 12.20
C GLY A 51 -1.11 5.68 13.43
N LYS A 52 -1.78 5.61 14.59
CA LYS A 52 -1.46 6.41 15.79
C LYS A 52 -0.66 5.60 16.79
N VAL A 53 0.38 6.20 17.37
CA VAL A 53 1.11 5.62 18.51
C VAL A 53 0.17 5.50 19.72
N VAL A 54 0.12 4.33 20.35
CA VAL A 54 -0.82 4.03 21.44
C VAL A 54 -0.35 4.65 22.76
N ASP A 55 0.88 4.34 23.15
CA ASP A 55 1.59 4.89 24.31
C ASP A 55 3.08 4.57 24.11
N GLU A 56 3.95 5.57 24.22
CA GLU A 56 5.40 5.36 24.17
C GLU A 56 5.89 4.45 25.31
N ASN A 57 5.12 4.28 26.39
CA ASN A 57 5.39 3.44 27.56
C ASN A 57 4.64 2.11 27.57
N LEU A 58 3.98 1.73 26.47
CA LEU A 58 3.28 0.45 26.39
C LEU A 58 4.23 -0.72 26.67
N ASN A 59 3.90 -1.52 27.69
CA ASN A 59 4.69 -2.69 28.04
C ASN A 59 4.38 -3.83 27.06
N VAL A 60 5.38 -4.28 26.30
CA VAL A 60 5.34 -5.40 25.37
C VAL A 60 6.47 -6.36 25.73
N TYR A 61 6.17 -7.67 25.80
CA TYR A 61 7.17 -8.67 26.16
C TYR A 61 6.98 -9.98 25.37
N ALA A 62 8.07 -10.71 25.15
CA ALA A 62 8.00 -12.11 24.73
C ALA A 62 7.81 -13.00 25.97
N ASN A 63 6.86 -13.93 25.95
CA ASN A 63 6.65 -14.86 27.06
C ASN A 63 7.63 -16.06 27.02
N LYS A 64 7.42 -17.05 27.91
CA LYS A 64 8.31 -18.23 28.02
C LYS A 64 8.32 -19.10 26.75
N GLN A 65 7.31 -18.96 25.91
CA GLN A 65 7.16 -19.62 24.61
C GLN A 65 7.66 -18.74 23.44
N ASN A 66 8.31 -17.61 23.75
CA ASN A 66 8.77 -16.59 22.81
C ASN A 66 7.64 -15.94 21.97
N VAL A 67 6.41 -15.93 22.49
CA VAL A 67 5.25 -15.27 21.86
C VAL A 67 5.18 -13.82 22.35
N LEU A 68 5.06 -12.86 21.43
CA LEU A 68 4.85 -11.45 21.76
C LEU A 68 3.47 -11.23 22.38
N MET A 69 3.46 -10.65 23.58
CA MET A 69 2.28 -10.40 24.40
C MET A 69 2.08 -8.89 24.57
N ILE A 70 0.86 -8.40 24.31
CA ILE A 70 0.51 -6.97 24.38
C ILE A 70 -0.76 -6.72 25.22
N PRO A 71 -0.94 -5.52 25.82
CA PRO A 71 -2.08 -5.23 26.69
C PRO A 71 -3.43 -5.28 25.95
N LEU A 72 -4.30 -6.19 26.37
CA LEU A 72 -5.60 -6.43 25.73
C LEU A 72 -6.47 -5.17 25.70
N ARG A 73 -6.69 -4.54 26.85
CA ARG A 73 -7.56 -3.37 27.01
C ARG A 73 -7.06 -2.19 26.17
N THR A 74 -5.81 -1.76 26.39
CA THR A 74 -5.26 -0.55 25.77
C THR A 74 -5.32 -0.57 24.24
N ILE A 75 -5.05 -1.72 23.62
CA ILE A 75 -5.13 -1.87 22.15
C ILE A 75 -6.59 -1.96 21.68
N SER A 76 -7.44 -2.72 22.39
CA SER A 76 -8.84 -2.91 22.00
C SER A 76 -9.66 -1.62 22.12
N ASP A 77 -9.41 -0.80 23.14
CA ASP A 77 -10.05 0.50 23.33
C ASP A 77 -9.72 1.44 22.14
N GLN A 78 -8.47 1.44 21.64
CA GLN A 78 -8.06 2.21 20.45
C GLN A 78 -8.69 1.70 19.14
N LEU A 79 -9.01 0.40 19.07
CA LEU A 79 -9.75 -0.22 17.96
C LEU A 79 -11.27 0.01 18.04
N GLY A 80 -11.75 0.69 19.08
CA GLY A 80 -13.16 1.01 19.30
C GLY A 80 -13.99 -0.11 19.94
N TYR A 81 -13.35 -1.06 20.63
CA TYR A 81 -14.05 -2.08 21.42
C TYR A 81 -14.26 -1.60 22.86
N GLN A 82 -15.44 -1.88 23.42
CA GLN A 82 -15.68 -1.79 24.85
C GLN A 82 -15.16 -3.06 25.53
N VAL A 83 -14.25 -2.93 26.50
CA VAL A 83 -13.69 -4.07 27.25
C VAL A 83 -14.24 -4.15 28.68
N THR A 84 -15.02 -5.18 28.97
CA THR A 84 -15.62 -5.46 30.29
C THR A 84 -14.87 -6.62 30.97
N TRP A 85 -14.59 -6.51 32.27
CA TRP A 85 -13.93 -7.57 33.03
C TRP A 85 -14.91 -8.25 33.99
N ASN A 86 -14.99 -9.57 33.93
CA ASN A 86 -15.75 -10.39 34.88
C ASN A 86 -14.76 -11.11 35.82
N ALA A 87 -14.73 -10.69 37.08
CA ALA A 87 -13.81 -11.21 38.08
C ALA A 87 -14.14 -12.64 38.56
N GLU A 88 -15.42 -13.03 38.55
CA GLU A 88 -15.86 -14.36 38.97
C GLU A 88 -15.42 -15.43 37.96
N THR A 89 -15.59 -15.15 36.67
CA THR A 89 -15.23 -16.07 35.58
C THR A 89 -13.80 -15.90 35.08
N LYS A 90 -13.10 -14.82 35.48
CA LYS A 90 -11.76 -14.41 35.03
C LYS A 90 -11.67 -14.17 33.51
N ASN A 91 -12.74 -13.60 32.96
CA ASN A 91 -12.90 -13.31 31.54
C ASN A 91 -12.87 -11.81 31.26
N ALA A 92 -12.17 -11.42 30.20
CA ALA A 92 -12.38 -10.13 29.54
C ALA A 92 -13.33 -10.33 28.36
N GLU A 93 -14.43 -9.58 28.32
CA GLU A 93 -15.37 -9.54 27.21
C GLU A 93 -15.15 -8.27 26.39
N LEU A 94 -15.20 -8.39 25.07
CA LEU A 94 -14.96 -7.31 24.12
C LEU A 94 -16.17 -7.17 23.20
N GLN A 95 -16.70 -5.94 23.05
CA GLN A 95 -17.85 -5.64 22.19
C GLN A 95 -17.55 -4.47 21.25
N LYS A 96 -17.81 -4.62 19.95
CA LYS A 96 -17.84 -3.52 18.95
C LYS A 96 -19.01 -3.75 17.99
N GLY A 97 -20.04 -2.90 18.05
CA GLY A 97 -21.26 -3.09 17.25
C GLY A 97 -21.93 -4.45 17.52
N ALA A 98 -22.02 -5.30 16.51
CA ALA A 98 -22.53 -6.68 16.62
C ALA A 98 -21.46 -7.73 16.97
N GLN A 99 -20.17 -7.39 16.95
CA GLN A 99 -19.06 -8.30 17.22
C GLN A 99 -18.81 -8.42 18.73
N TRP A 100 -18.89 -9.64 19.25
CA TRP A 100 -18.55 -9.99 20.63
C TRP A 100 -17.49 -11.10 20.66
N THR A 101 -16.55 -11.01 21.59
CA THR A 101 -15.63 -12.11 21.95
C THR A 101 -15.30 -12.10 23.44
N ALA A 102 -14.83 -13.23 23.95
CA ALA A 102 -14.37 -13.39 25.32
C ALA A 102 -13.00 -14.05 25.40
N VAL A 103 -12.19 -13.58 26.34
CA VAL A 103 -10.79 -13.97 26.58
C VAL A 103 -10.64 -14.42 28.03
N ALA A 104 -10.34 -15.70 28.23
CA ALA A 104 -10.18 -16.31 29.55
C ALA A 104 -8.70 -16.38 29.95
N VAL A 105 -8.34 -15.77 31.09
CA VAL A 105 -6.93 -15.77 31.55
C VAL A 105 -6.46 -17.19 31.86
N GLY A 106 -5.28 -17.56 31.34
CA GLY A 106 -4.66 -18.86 31.55
C GLY A 106 -5.20 -20.02 30.69
N LYS A 107 -6.06 -19.75 29.69
CA LYS A 107 -6.53 -20.75 28.72
C LYS A 107 -6.22 -20.33 27.28
N ASP A 108 -5.52 -21.19 26.53
CA ASP A 108 -5.33 -21.02 25.08
C ASP A 108 -6.58 -21.49 24.33
N GLN A 109 -7.64 -20.69 24.45
CA GLN A 109 -8.96 -20.93 23.90
C GLN A 109 -9.71 -19.60 23.77
N TYR A 110 -9.89 -19.14 22.53
CA TYR A 110 -10.46 -17.81 22.21
C TYR A 110 -11.75 -17.96 21.41
N SER A 111 -12.76 -17.15 21.69
CA SER A 111 -14.07 -17.23 21.03
C SER A 111 -14.10 -16.44 19.72
N VAL A 112 -14.47 -17.10 18.61
CA VAL A 112 -14.66 -16.47 17.29
C VAL A 112 -15.93 -17.03 16.67
N ASN A 113 -16.95 -16.19 16.41
CA ASN A 113 -18.18 -16.59 15.72
C ASN A 113 -18.84 -17.88 16.24
N LYS A 114 -18.91 -18.04 17.58
CA LYS A 114 -19.42 -19.24 18.30
C LYS A 114 -18.54 -20.50 18.20
N MET A 115 -17.37 -20.42 17.59
CA MET A 115 -16.32 -21.45 17.61
C MET A 115 -15.19 -21.06 18.57
N TYR A 116 -14.30 -22.01 18.84
CA TYR A 116 -13.07 -21.77 19.59
C TYR A 116 -11.84 -21.94 18.70
N VAL A 117 -10.89 -21.01 18.83
CA VAL A 117 -9.56 -21.09 18.20
C VAL A 117 -8.46 -21.12 19.26
N GLN A 118 -7.34 -21.76 18.94
CA GLN A 118 -6.12 -21.74 19.74
C GLN A 118 -5.07 -20.88 19.03
N LEU A 119 -4.29 -20.11 19.79
CA LEU A 119 -3.27 -19.20 19.27
C LEU A 119 -1.84 -19.66 19.63
N GLY A 120 -1.70 -20.80 20.30
CA GLY A 120 -0.41 -21.35 20.75
C GLY A 120 0.10 -20.74 22.06
N SER A 121 -0.63 -19.79 22.63
CA SER A 121 -0.34 -19.18 23.93
C SER A 121 -1.61 -18.64 24.58
N ALA A 122 -1.76 -18.92 25.88
CA ALA A 122 -2.85 -18.40 26.69
C ALA A 122 -2.67 -16.92 27.02
N PRO A 123 -3.76 -16.19 27.38
CA PRO A 123 -3.66 -14.85 27.94
C PRO A 123 -3.01 -14.90 29.33
N GLU A 124 -2.12 -13.94 29.61
CA GLU A 124 -1.42 -13.79 30.88
C GLU A 124 -1.96 -12.57 31.64
N SER A 125 -2.01 -12.63 32.98
CA SER A 125 -2.24 -11.43 33.80
C SER A 125 -0.96 -11.05 34.54
N LYS A 126 -0.53 -9.80 34.41
CA LYS A 126 0.64 -9.23 35.11
C LYS A 126 0.28 -7.86 35.67
N ALA A 127 0.50 -7.67 36.97
CA ALA A 127 0.21 -6.41 37.68
C ALA A 127 -1.22 -5.86 37.41
N GLY A 128 -2.22 -6.74 37.31
CA GLY A 128 -3.62 -6.36 37.03
C GLY A 128 -3.95 -6.09 35.55
N VAL A 129 -2.97 -6.10 34.65
CA VAL A 129 -3.17 -5.97 33.20
C VAL A 129 -3.26 -7.36 32.57
N THR A 130 -4.28 -7.57 31.74
CA THR A 130 -4.43 -8.77 30.89
C THR A 130 -3.69 -8.56 29.57
N TYR A 131 -2.80 -9.49 29.24
CA TYR A 131 -2.03 -9.54 28.02
C TYR A 131 -2.48 -10.71 27.15
N VAL A 132 -2.51 -10.51 25.85
CA VAL A 132 -2.82 -11.53 24.84
C VAL A 132 -1.68 -11.62 23.82
N PRO A 133 -1.54 -12.77 23.12
CA PRO A 133 -0.65 -12.86 21.96
C PRO A 133 -0.98 -11.77 20.93
N VAL A 134 0.02 -11.22 20.27
CA VAL A 134 -0.19 -10.23 19.18
C VAL A 134 -1.12 -10.77 18.07
N SER A 135 -1.07 -12.09 17.83
CA SER A 135 -1.94 -12.81 16.88
C SER A 135 -3.43 -12.84 17.27
N PHE A 136 -3.80 -12.47 18.50
CA PHE A 136 -5.19 -12.29 18.91
C PHE A 136 -5.90 -11.25 18.05
N PHE A 137 -5.24 -10.13 17.77
CA PHE A 137 -5.85 -9.03 17.03
C PHE A 137 -6.15 -9.44 15.58
N ASP A 138 -5.28 -10.25 14.96
CA ASP A 138 -5.51 -10.85 13.65
C ASP A 138 -6.55 -11.99 13.68
N LYS A 139 -6.31 -13.04 14.47
CA LYS A 139 -7.11 -14.26 14.39
C LYS A 139 -8.48 -14.18 15.08
N VAL A 140 -8.67 -13.25 16.02
CA VAL A 140 -9.90 -13.12 16.81
C VAL A 140 -10.63 -11.80 16.55
N LEU A 141 -9.90 -10.68 16.44
CA LEU A 141 -10.51 -9.38 16.14
C LEU A 141 -10.50 -9.01 14.64
N HIS A 142 -9.91 -9.85 13.78
CA HIS A 142 -9.82 -9.63 12.33
C HIS A 142 -9.18 -8.27 11.96
N GLN A 143 -8.06 -7.97 12.62
CA GLN A 143 -7.24 -6.77 12.43
C GLN A 143 -5.94 -7.14 11.69
N GLN A 144 -5.48 -6.32 10.76
CA GLN A 144 -4.14 -6.49 10.17
C GLN A 144 -3.11 -6.30 11.28
N VAL A 145 -2.16 -7.24 11.37
CA VAL A 145 -1.05 -7.20 12.33
C VAL A 145 0.24 -7.35 11.55
N ILE A 146 1.09 -6.32 11.58
CA ILE A 146 2.44 -6.32 11.01
C ILE A 146 3.41 -6.16 12.18
N VAL A 147 4.43 -7.03 12.23
CA VAL A 147 5.56 -6.90 13.14
C VAL A 147 6.79 -6.70 12.27
N GLU A 148 7.45 -5.56 12.41
CA GLU A 148 8.61 -5.18 11.60
C GLU A 148 9.93 -5.68 12.22
N ASP A 149 11.00 -5.76 11.43
CA ASP A 149 12.30 -6.31 11.85
C ASP A 149 12.95 -5.57 13.04
N ASP A 150 12.55 -4.33 13.30
CA ASP A 150 13.01 -3.53 14.44
C ASP A 150 12.21 -3.77 15.75
N GLY A 151 11.12 -4.54 15.67
CA GLY A 151 10.18 -4.80 16.75
C GLY A 151 8.96 -3.86 16.79
N THR A 152 8.77 -2.98 15.80
CA THR A 152 7.58 -2.14 15.68
C THR A 152 6.35 -3.01 15.35
N ILE A 153 5.24 -2.79 16.06
CA ILE A 153 3.97 -3.50 15.87
C ILE A 153 2.94 -2.52 15.33
N LYS A 154 2.37 -2.82 14.16
CA LYS A 154 1.29 -2.05 13.54
C LYS A 154 0.03 -2.90 13.53
N ILE A 155 -1.04 -2.36 14.09
CA ILE A 155 -2.36 -3.00 14.20
C ILE A 155 -3.39 -2.04 13.58
N GLY A 156 -4.29 -2.56 12.75
CA GLY A 156 -5.38 -1.78 12.18
C GLY A 156 -6.45 -2.69 11.59
N GLU A 157 -7.51 -2.17 10.99
CA GLU A 157 -8.53 -3.04 10.39
C GLU A 157 -7.89 -3.93 9.30
N GLN A 158 -8.30 -5.21 9.19
CA GLN A 158 -7.97 -6.01 8.00
C GLN A 158 -8.66 -5.34 6.83
N VAL A 159 -7.93 -4.46 6.12
CA VAL A 159 -8.30 -4.05 4.79
C VAL A 159 -8.09 -5.25 3.89
N GLN A 160 -9.12 -6.09 3.81
CA GLN A 160 -9.35 -6.97 2.66
C GLN A 160 -9.65 -6.08 1.45
N GLY A 161 -8.66 -5.34 0.97
CA GLY A 161 -8.88 -4.41 -0.11
C GLY A 161 -9.23 -5.15 -1.39
N VAL A 162 -10.21 -4.63 -2.14
CA VAL A 162 -10.34 -5.08 -3.54
C VAL A 162 -9.16 -4.48 -4.28
N THR A 163 -8.33 -5.34 -4.87
CA THR A 163 -7.26 -4.90 -5.76
C THR A 163 -7.84 -4.68 -7.15
N LYS A 164 -7.79 -3.43 -7.65
CA LYS A 164 -8.26 -3.07 -8.99
C LYS A 164 -7.19 -2.27 -9.73
N LYS A 165 -6.98 -2.60 -11.00
CA LYS A 165 -6.15 -1.82 -11.92
C LYS A 165 -6.97 -0.74 -12.61
N GLY A 166 -6.31 0.36 -12.96
CA GLY A 166 -6.93 1.42 -13.75
C GLY A 166 -5.96 2.52 -14.14
N SER A 167 -6.47 3.49 -14.90
CA SER A 167 -5.75 4.72 -15.25
C SER A 167 -6.27 5.90 -14.42
N ILE A 168 -5.36 6.77 -13.97
CA ILE A 168 -5.71 8.02 -13.30
C ILE A 168 -6.37 8.97 -14.30
N THR A 169 -7.64 9.32 -14.10
CA THR A 169 -8.39 10.23 -14.98
C THR A 169 -8.60 11.63 -14.41
N HIS A 170 -8.41 11.80 -13.10
CA HIS A 170 -8.44 13.10 -12.44
C HIS A 170 -7.59 13.05 -11.16
N ILE A 171 -6.99 14.19 -10.79
CA ILE A 171 -6.21 14.35 -9.55
C ILE A 171 -6.69 15.63 -8.87
N SER A 172 -7.02 15.53 -7.58
CA SER A 172 -7.37 16.65 -6.70
C SER A 172 -6.41 16.63 -5.52
N ILE A 173 -5.73 17.75 -5.26
CA ILE A 173 -4.80 17.90 -4.11
C ILE A 173 -5.42 18.79 -3.02
N GLU A 174 -6.51 19.51 -3.33
CA GLU A 174 -7.21 20.39 -2.39
C GLU A 174 -8.60 19.82 -2.05
N GLU A 175 -8.73 19.25 -0.86
CA GLU A 175 -9.99 18.68 -0.37
C GLU A 175 -10.47 19.46 0.87
N LYS A 176 -11.80 19.59 1.03
CA LYS A 176 -12.41 20.37 2.12
C LYS A 176 -12.32 19.68 3.48
N ASP A 177 -12.12 18.36 3.48
CA ASP A 177 -11.98 17.53 4.67
C ASP A 177 -10.49 17.35 4.99
N ALA A 178 -10.03 17.84 6.14
CA ALA A 178 -8.63 17.78 6.55
C ALA A 178 -8.09 16.35 6.77
N SER A 179 -8.96 15.34 6.86
CA SER A 179 -8.58 13.92 6.88
C SER A 179 -8.18 13.38 5.50
N ILE A 180 -8.58 14.07 4.43
CA ILE A 180 -8.27 13.72 3.04
C ILE A 180 -7.16 14.66 2.54
N LYS A 181 -6.02 14.10 2.11
CA LYS A 181 -4.87 14.86 1.57
C LYS A 181 -4.95 15.11 0.07
N GLY A 182 -5.98 14.54 -0.56
CA GLY A 182 -6.28 14.62 -1.96
C GLY A 182 -7.11 13.42 -2.39
N ALA A 183 -7.48 13.37 -3.65
CA ALA A 183 -8.20 12.26 -4.23
C ALA A 183 -7.82 12.08 -5.69
N ILE A 184 -7.93 10.84 -6.17
CA ILE A 184 -7.81 10.52 -7.60
C ILE A 184 -9.09 9.88 -8.10
N MET A 185 -9.44 10.15 -9.35
CA MET A 185 -10.38 9.32 -10.09
C MET A 185 -9.60 8.26 -10.83
N MET A 186 -9.97 6.99 -10.62
CA MET A 186 -9.52 5.88 -11.42
C MET A 186 -10.64 5.49 -12.38
N ASN A 187 -10.34 5.42 -13.69
CA ASN A 187 -11.26 4.99 -14.75
C ASN A 187 -12.55 5.84 -14.94
N GLY A 188 -12.42 7.16 -14.89
CA GLY A 188 -13.50 8.09 -15.25
C GLY A 188 -14.57 8.24 -14.18
N PHE A 189 -15.71 8.82 -14.56
CA PHE A 189 -16.78 9.25 -13.66
C PHE A 189 -17.89 8.20 -13.51
N THR A 190 -18.25 7.53 -14.61
CA THR A 190 -19.38 6.60 -14.69
C THR A 190 -18.97 5.16 -14.39
N ASN A 191 -17.82 4.72 -14.92
CA ASN A 191 -17.31 3.36 -14.71
C ASN A 191 -16.19 3.28 -13.64
N GLY A 192 -15.75 4.44 -13.16
CA GLY A 192 -14.61 4.59 -12.28
C GLY A 192 -14.93 4.59 -10.79
N VAL A 193 -13.90 4.95 -10.01
CA VAL A 193 -13.94 5.02 -8.53
C VAL A 193 -13.20 6.27 -8.08
N ARG A 194 -13.79 7.03 -7.14
CA ARG A 194 -13.06 8.09 -6.43
C ARG A 194 -12.31 7.46 -5.27
N LEU A 195 -11.00 7.62 -5.29
CA LEU A 195 -10.08 7.12 -4.28
C LEU A 195 -9.61 8.30 -3.45
N ASN A 196 -10.11 8.40 -2.23
CA ASN A 196 -9.62 9.36 -1.25
C ASN A 196 -8.25 8.90 -0.73
N ILE A 197 -7.29 9.82 -0.69
CA ILE A 197 -5.94 9.60 -0.18
C ILE A 197 -5.88 10.24 1.21
N THR A 198 -5.54 9.46 2.23
CA THR A 198 -5.42 9.89 3.64
C THR A 198 -3.97 9.80 4.11
N ASP A 199 -3.69 10.17 5.36
CA ASP A 199 -2.38 9.95 6.00
C ASP A 199 -1.98 8.46 6.09
N GLU A 200 -2.93 7.55 5.92
CA GLU A 200 -2.74 6.09 5.99
C GLU A 200 -2.47 5.45 4.62
N THR A 201 -2.75 6.16 3.52
CA THR A 201 -2.59 5.64 2.16
C THR A 201 -1.11 5.49 1.78
N SER A 202 -0.69 4.27 1.43
CA SER A 202 0.66 3.98 0.95
C SER A 202 0.76 4.13 -0.57
N ILE A 203 1.46 5.16 -1.06
CA ILE A 203 1.73 5.37 -2.49
C ILE A 203 3.18 4.97 -2.78
N VAL A 204 3.39 4.05 -3.73
CA VAL A 204 4.71 3.54 -4.13
C VAL A 204 4.81 3.34 -5.65
N ASP A 205 6.03 3.30 -6.18
CA ASP A 205 6.29 2.73 -7.52
C ASP A 205 6.49 1.20 -7.47
N GLN A 206 6.71 0.59 -8.63
CA GLN A 206 6.97 -0.85 -8.77
C GLN A 206 8.23 -1.33 -8.02
N ASP A 207 9.20 -0.44 -7.78
CA ASP A 207 10.44 -0.72 -7.06
C ASP A 207 10.23 -0.58 -5.53
N GLY A 208 9.02 -0.24 -5.08
CA GLY A 208 8.66 -0.04 -3.68
C GLY A 208 9.08 1.32 -3.12
N LYS A 209 9.60 2.22 -3.95
CA LYS A 209 9.99 3.58 -3.54
C LYS A 209 8.74 4.38 -3.19
N LYS A 210 8.75 5.01 -2.02
CA LYS A 210 7.65 5.88 -1.57
C LYS A 210 7.47 7.08 -2.49
N LEU A 211 6.22 7.35 -2.84
CA LEU A 211 5.75 8.50 -3.62
C LEU A 211 4.75 9.34 -2.79
N THR A 212 4.35 10.47 -3.34
CA THR A 212 3.27 11.34 -2.85
C THR A 212 2.22 11.56 -3.94
N ILE A 213 1.07 12.16 -3.60
CA ILE A 213 0.05 12.51 -4.60
C ILE A 213 0.59 13.48 -5.68
N ALA A 214 1.57 14.32 -5.34
CA ALA A 214 2.18 15.27 -6.27
C ALA A 214 3.14 14.59 -7.29
N ASP A 215 3.55 13.34 -7.04
CA ASP A 215 4.33 12.54 -7.99
C ASP A 215 3.43 11.82 -9.01
N LEU A 216 2.10 11.78 -8.77
CA LEU A 216 1.13 11.15 -9.66
C LEU A 216 0.78 12.06 -10.83
N LYS A 217 0.58 11.46 -12.01
CA LYS A 217 0.23 12.15 -13.25
C LYS A 217 -1.04 11.59 -13.87
N LEU A 218 -1.76 12.43 -14.61
CA LEU A 218 -2.90 12.01 -15.40
C LEU A 218 -2.49 10.92 -16.41
N GLY A 219 -3.38 9.96 -16.62
CA GLY A 219 -3.17 8.81 -17.50
C GLY A 219 -2.28 7.70 -16.94
N GLN A 220 -1.63 7.84 -15.77
CA GLN A 220 -0.80 6.75 -15.23
C GLN A 220 -1.62 5.51 -14.90
N GLU A 221 -1.09 4.34 -15.24
CA GLU A 221 -1.60 3.06 -14.77
C GLU A 221 -1.25 2.86 -13.30
N ILE A 222 -2.24 2.51 -12.51
CA ILE A 222 -2.11 2.18 -11.10
C ILE A 222 -2.79 0.84 -10.79
N GLU A 223 -2.24 0.13 -9.81
CA GLU A 223 -2.89 -0.97 -9.13
C GLU A 223 -3.22 -0.52 -7.70
N VAL A 224 -4.51 -0.55 -7.36
CA VAL A 224 -5.04 0.04 -6.13
C VAL A 224 -5.67 -1.02 -5.27
N GLU A 225 -5.21 -1.10 -4.03
CA GLU A 225 -5.92 -1.74 -2.93
C GLU A 225 -6.80 -0.69 -2.25
N HIS A 226 -8.12 -0.89 -2.26
CA HIS A 226 -9.08 0.05 -1.66
C HIS A 226 -10.05 -0.64 -0.69
N GLY A 227 -10.61 0.11 0.26
CA GLY A 227 -11.52 -0.44 1.27
C GLY A 227 -12.75 -1.14 0.67
N LEU A 228 -13.24 -2.19 1.36
CA LEU A 228 -14.47 -2.92 1.00
C LEU A 228 -15.72 -2.03 1.01
N ALA A 229 -15.74 -1.02 1.89
CA ALA A 229 -16.82 -0.07 1.97
C ALA A 229 -16.67 1.01 0.88
N MET A 230 -17.74 1.23 0.11
CA MET A 230 -17.82 2.27 -0.92
C MET A 230 -19.16 3.00 -0.79
N THR A 231 -19.21 4.28 -1.17
CA THR A 231 -20.47 5.03 -1.23
C THR A 231 -21.33 4.59 -2.41
N MET A 232 -22.66 4.70 -2.27
CA MET A 232 -23.64 4.45 -3.34
C MET A 232 -23.81 5.65 -4.30
N SER A 233 -22.79 6.50 -4.43
CA SER A 233 -22.77 7.64 -5.35
C SER A 233 -22.26 7.23 -6.73
N ILE A 234 -22.35 8.13 -7.71
CA ILE A 234 -21.65 8.02 -8.99
C ILE A 234 -20.72 9.24 -9.12
N PRO A 235 -19.39 9.05 -9.20
CA PRO A 235 -18.68 7.79 -8.97
C PRO A 235 -18.86 7.28 -7.54
N PRO A 236 -18.73 5.96 -7.30
CA PRO A 236 -18.57 5.41 -5.96
C PRO A 236 -17.25 5.90 -5.36
N MET A 237 -17.24 6.21 -4.07
CA MET A 237 -16.10 6.77 -3.35
C MET A 237 -15.65 5.83 -2.24
N THR A 238 -14.34 5.71 -2.04
CA THR A 238 -13.73 4.91 -0.96
C THR A 238 -12.33 5.43 -0.64
N ASN A 239 -11.74 4.94 0.46
CA ASN A 239 -10.37 5.29 0.82
C ASN A 239 -9.39 4.30 0.18
N ALA A 240 -8.30 4.83 -0.38
CA ALA A 240 -7.19 4.02 -0.87
C ALA A 240 -6.31 3.55 0.29
N VAL A 241 -5.97 2.26 0.28
CA VAL A 241 -5.06 1.63 1.24
C VAL A 241 -3.64 1.69 0.68
N LYS A 242 -3.49 1.21 -0.55
CA LYS A 242 -2.22 1.18 -1.27
C LYS A 242 -2.44 1.51 -2.74
N ILE A 243 -1.57 2.33 -3.29
CA ILE A 243 -1.50 2.67 -4.71
C ILE A 243 -0.10 2.29 -5.19
N VAL A 244 -0.02 1.36 -6.14
CA VAL A 244 1.22 1.02 -6.85
C VAL A 244 1.15 1.64 -8.23
N VAL A 245 2.11 2.50 -8.56
CA VAL A 245 2.23 3.11 -9.89
C VAL A 245 2.96 2.15 -10.84
N ASN A 246 2.28 1.74 -11.91
CA ASN A 246 2.72 0.67 -12.82
C ASN A 246 3.47 1.18 -14.06
N ASP A 247 3.29 2.45 -14.47
CA ASP A 247 4.00 3.02 -15.62
C ASP A 247 4.90 4.21 -15.24
N LYS A 248 6.14 4.18 -15.76
CA LYS A 248 7.07 5.31 -15.73
C LYS A 248 6.76 6.18 -16.95
N MET A 249 6.18 7.37 -16.71
CA MET A 249 5.92 8.34 -17.76
C MET A 249 7.12 9.28 -17.95
N ASP A 250 7.76 9.18 -19.12
CA ASP A 250 8.92 10.00 -19.50
C ASP A 250 8.60 11.50 -19.62
N THR A 251 7.33 11.86 -19.88
CA THR A 251 6.90 13.27 -19.90
C THR A 251 6.84 13.84 -18.47
N PRO A 252 7.49 14.98 -18.16
CA PRO A 252 7.46 15.56 -16.82
C PRO A 252 6.05 15.98 -16.39
N GLU A 253 5.27 16.53 -17.32
CA GLU A 253 3.89 17.01 -17.13
C GLU A 253 2.95 16.24 -18.07
N VAL A 254 1.71 16.01 -17.65
CA VAL A 254 0.65 15.46 -18.49
C VAL A 254 -0.56 16.39 -18.42
N LEU A 255 -0.94 16.91 -19.58
CA LEU A 255 -2.17 17.65 -19.80
C LEU A 255 -3.31 16.68 -20.12
N GLY A 256 -4.54 17.10 -19.91
CA GLY A 256 -5.71 16.24 -20.08
C GLY A 256 -6.98 17.01 -20.42
N THR A 257 -7.76 16.45 -21.34
CA THR A 257 -9.09 16.95 -21.70
C THR A 257 -10.09 15.81 -21.58
N VAL A 258 -11.17 16.00 -20.81
CA VAL A 258 -12.31 15.07 -20.77
C VAL A 258 -13.42 15.65 -21.64
N GLY A 259 -14.04 14.82 -22.49
CA GLY A 259 -15.10 15.30 -23.35
C GLY A 259 -15.50 14.30 -24.42
N GLU A 260 -16.09 14.80 -25.51
CA GLU A 260 -16.49 13.99 -26.64
C GLU A 260 -15.50 14.12 -27.80
N VAL A 261 -15.26 13.02 -28.50
CA VAL A 261 -14.65 13.04 -29.83
C VAL A 261 -15.60 13.75 -30.81
N VAL A 262 -15.17 14.85 -31.40
CA VAL A 262 -15.98 15.61 -32.39
C VAL A 262 -15.59 15.32 -33.84
N GLU A 263 -14.36 14.87 -34.06
CA GLU A 263 -13.79 14.47 -35.34
C GLU A 263 -12.72 13.39 -35.11
N ALA A 264 -12.64 12.38 -35.98
CA ALA A 264 -11.51 11.46 -36.06
C ALA A 264 -11.20 11.22 -37.54
N LYS A 265 -9.93 11.34 -37.94
CA LYS A 265 -9.48 11.21 -39.32
C LYS A 265 -8.09 10.58 -39.42
N THR A 266 -7.84 9.89 -40.51
CA THR A 266 -6.48 9.47 -40.90
C THR A 266 -5.85 10.57 -41.75
N LEU A 267 -4.67 11.03 -41.36
CA LEU A 267 -3.86 11.99 -42.11
C LEU A 267 -3.17 11.29 -43.30
N THR A 268 -2.59 12.08 -44.20
CA THR A 268 -1.95 11.59 -45.44
C THR A 268 -0.75 10.65 -45.23
N ASP A 269 -0.14 10.68 -44.04
CA ASP A 269 0.98 9.83 -43.62
C ASP A 269 0.53 8.55 -42.89
N GLY A 270 -0.79 8.35 -42.72
CA GLY A 270 -1.38 7.25 -41.96
C GLY A 270 -1.59 7.52 -40.47
N THR A 271 -1.13 8.66 -39.94
CA THR A 271 -1.36 9.06 -38.54
C THR A 271 -2.85 9.27 -38.30
N ILE A 272 -3.40 8.69 -37.23
CA ILE A 272 -4.79 8.97 -36.84
C ILE A 272 -4.81 10.20 -35.94
N GLN A 273 -5.64 11.19 -36.29
CA GLN A 273 -5.86 12.40 -35.52
C GLN A 273 -7.29 12.42 -34.99
N VAL A 274 -7.43 12.60 -33.67
CA VAL A 274 -8.72 12.65 -32.96
C VAL A 274 -8.87 14.00 -32.30
N VAL A 275 -9.98 14.70 -32.58
CA VAL A 275 -10.30 15.99 -32.00
C VAL A 275 -11.27 15.78 -30.85
N ILE A 276 -10.84 16.15 -29.64
CA ILE A 276 -11.62 16.06 -28.40
C ILE A 276 -12.11 17.46 -28.04
N LYS A 277 -13.37 17.59 -27.64
CA LYS A 277 -13.93 18.82 -27.09
C LYS A 277 -14.63 18.56 -25.76
N GLY A 278 -14.30 19.34 -24.74
CA GLY A 278 -14.92 19.28 -23.42
C GLY A 278 -14.18 20.11 -22.38
N GLU A 279 -14.02 19.57 -21.18
CA GLU A 279 -13.46 20.23 -20.01
C GLU A 279 -11.97 19.94 -19.83
N LYS A 280 -11.27 20.91 -19.25
CA LYS A 280 -9.86 20.82 -18.89
C LYS A 280 -9.70 19.99 -17.61
N LEU A 281 -8.76 19.04 -17.59
CA LEU A 281 -8.40 18.29 -16.38
C LEU A 281 -7.32 18.97 -15.54
N ASN A 282 -6.64 19.99 -16.08
CA ASN A 282 -5.77 20.92 -15.36
C ASN A 282 -5.64 22.26 -16.12
N ASP A 283 -5.15 23.32 -15.47
CA ASP A 283 -5.19 24.70 -15.96
C ASP A 283 -4.56 24.90 -17.35
N ASN A 284 -3.43 24.23 -17.59
CA ASN A 284 -2.64 24.28 -18.82
C ASN A 284 -3.29 23.52 -20.00
N SER A 285 -4.34 22.74 -19.75
CA SER A 285 -5.04 21.97 -20.77
C SER A 285 -5.97 22.82 -21.66
N PHE A 286 -6.46 22.22 -22.74
CA PHE A 286 -7.33 22.85 -23.73
C PHE A 286 -8.76 22.30 -23.67
N GLU A 287 -9.76 23.15 -23.86
CA GLU A 287 -11.17 22.75 -24.03
C GLU A 287 -11.42 22.05 -25.38
N MET A 288 -10.55 22.29 -26.36
CA MET A 288 -10.59 21.63 -27.66
C MET A 288 -9.16 21.37 -28.16
N ILE A 289 -8.82 20.09 -28.34
CA ILE A 289 -7.48 19.63 -28.69
C ILE A 289 -7.56 18.61 -29.82
N ALA A 290 -6.68 18.72 -30.81
CA ALA A 290 -6.45 17.69 -31.81
C ALA A 290 -5.26 16.84 -31.38
N LEU A 291 -5.48 15.56 -31.11
CA LEU A 291 -4.46 14.62 -30.69
C LEU A 291 -4.09 13.70 -31.84
N ASN A 292 -2.81 13.72 -32.21
CA ASN A 292 -2.22 12.70 -33.06
C ASN A 292 -1.96 11.45 -32.22
N LEU A 293 -2.34 10.29 -32.73
CA LEU A 293 -2.11 8.99 -32.12
C LEU A 293 -0.87 8.37 -32.76
N ALA A 294 0.13 8.04 -31.93
CA ALA A 294 1.21 7.16 -32.33
C ALA A 294 0.68 5.72 -32.45
N LYS A 295 1.43 4.85 -33.14
CA LYS A 295 1.03 3.45 -33.36
C LYS A 295 0.87 2.66 -32.07
N ASP A 296 1.57 3.08 -31.03
CA ASP A 296 1.65 2.52 -29.69
C ASP A 296 0.95 3.38 -28.62
N THR A 297 0.21 4.43 -29.00
CA THR A 297 -0.62 5.19 -28.05
C THR A 297 -1.68 4.26 -27.44
N PRO A 298 -1.69 4.04 -26.12
CA PRO A 298 -2.67 3.14 -25.51
C PRO A 298 -4.06 3.78 -25.52
N ILE A 299 -5.06 3.00 -25.94
CA ILE A 299 -6.48 3.36 -25.93
C ILE A 299 -7.18 2.30 -25.07
N ILE A 300 -7.74 2.70 -23.94
CA ILE A 300 -8.17 1.78 -22.87
C ILE A 300 -9.65 1.99 -22.56
N ASP A 301 -10.43 0.92 -22.43
CA ASP A 301 -11.81 1.00 -21.93
C ASP A 301 -11.85 1.23 -20.42
N ALA A 302 -12.52 2.29 -19.97
CA ALA A 302 -12.66 2.60 -18.54
C ALA A 302 -13.37 1.49 -17.73
N LYS A 303 -14.22 0.68 -18.38
CA LYS A 303 -15.05 -0.33 -17.71
C LYS A 303 -14.25 -1.51 -17.18
N ASP A 304 -13.34 -2.04 -17.99
CA ASP A 304 -12.60 -3.28 -17.72
C ASP A 304 -11.08 -3.20 -17.98
N ASN A 305 -10.58 -2.05 -18.42
CA ASN A 305 -9.19 -1.82 -18.84
C ASN A 305 -8.74 -2.62 -20.08
N SER A 306 -9.66 -3.10 -20.91
CA SER A 306 -9.30 -3.71 -22.19
C SER A 306 -8.72 -2.68 -23.17
N GLU A 307 -7.80 -3.14 -24.02
CA GLU A 307 -7.30 -2.32 -25.14
C GLU A 307 -8.36 -2.20 -26.23
N LEU A 308 -8.60 -0.96 -26.67
CA LEU A 308 -9.47 -0.59 -27.77
C LEU A 308 -8.64 -0.16 -28.98
N LYS A 309 -9.28 -0.05 -30.15
CA LYS A 309 -8.61 0.39 -31.36
C LYS A 309 -8.92 1.86 -31.68
N ALA A 310 -8.06 2.48 -32.46
CA ALA A 310 -8.26 3.86 -32.89
C ALA A 310 -9.55 4.04 -33.71
N GLU A 311 -10.02 3.00 -34.41
CA GLU A 311 -11.29 3.01 -35.14
C GLU A 311 -12.54 3.07 -34.24
N ASP A 312 -12.40 2.85 -32.92
CA ASP A 312 -13.48 2.95 -31.93
C ASP A 312 -13.64 4.37 -31.36
N LEU A 313 -12.68 5.27 -31.62
CA LEU A 313 -12.73 6.69 -31.31
C LEU A 313 -13.60 7.45 -32.33
N ARG A 314 -14.88 7.08 -32.38
CA ARG A 314 -15.88 7.65 -33.29
C ARG A 314 -16.46 8.95 -32.72
N LYS A 315 -17.06 9.76 -33.60
CA LYS A 315 -17.74 10.99 -33.18
C LYS A 315 -18.84 10.68 -32.15
N GLY A 316 -18.81 11.39 -31.01
CA GLY A 316 -19.70 11.20 -29.86
C GLY A 316 -19.15 10.23 -28.80
N THR A 317 -18.02 9.54 -29.04
CA THR A 317 -17.37 8.72 -28.00
C THR A 317 -16.84 9.63 -26.89
N LYS A 318 -17.24 9.38 -25.64
CA LYS A 318 -16.72 10.07 -24.46
C LYS A 318 -15.34 9.54 -24.08
N VAL A 319 -14.41 10.44 -23.84
CA VAL A 319 -12.98 10.13 -23.64
C VAL A 319 -12.31 11.07 -22.64
N TYR A 320 -11.28 10.55 -21.98
CA TYR A 320 -10.22 11.32 -21.34
C TYR A 320 -8.99 11.20 -22.24
N GLY A 321 -8.60 12.30 -22.90
CA GLY A 321 -7.41 12.35 -23.73
C GLY A 321 -6.25 12.98 -22.98
N PHE A 322 -5.15 12.24 -22.81
CA PHE A 322 -3.95 12.70 -22.12
C PHE A 322 -2.83 12.99 -23.12
N TYR A 323 -2.09 14.07 -22.91
CA TYR A 323 -1.10 14.57 -23.86
C TYR A 323 0.03 15.35 -23.17
N GLY A 324 1.19 15.44 -23.84
CA GLY A 324 2.31 16.24 -23.35
C GLY A 324 2.08 17.75 -23.53
N PRO A 325 2.83 18.61 -22.83
CA PRO A 325 2.67 20.08 -22.90
C PRO A 325 3.12 20.71 -24.22
N MET A 326 3.79 19.95 -25.09
CA MET A 326 4.30 20.44 -26.38
C MET A 326 3.21 20.38 -27.46
N THR A 327 2.53 21.50 -27.68
CA THR A 327 1.46 21.64 -28.69
C THR A 327 1.74 22.73 -29.73
N THR A 328 1.05 22.69 -30.87
CA THR A 328 1.05 23.75 -31.88
C THR A 328 0.24 24.97 -31.42
N LYS A 329 0.51 26.14 -32.02
CA LYS A 329 -0.26 27.38 -31.81
C LYS A 329 -1.47 27.53 -32.75
N SER A 330 -2.09 26.42 -33.14
CA SER A 330 -3.27 26.40 -34.03
C SER A 330 -4.59 26.41 -33.22
N LEU A 331 -5.72 26.48 -33.92
CA LEU A 331 -7.06 26.32 -33.34
C LEU A 331 -7.81 25.20 -34.09
N PRO A 332 -8.10 24.04 -33.45
CA PRO A 332 -7.60 23.63 -32.14
C PRO A 332 -6.07 23.50 -32.10
N ALA A 333 -5.49 23.53 -30.89
CA ALA A 333 -4.09 23.16 -30.71
C ALA A 333 -3.90 21.68 -31.08
N ILE A 334 -2.73 21.33 -31.62
CA ILE A 334 -2.39 19.96 -32.02
C ILE A 334 -1.29 19.45 -31.07
N GLY A 335 -1.51 18.29 -30.46
CA GLY A 335 -0.57 17.61 -29.57
C GLY A 335 -0.38 16.14 -29.94
N GLN A 336 0.55 15.48 -29.25
CA GLN A 336 0.72 14.02 -29.31
C GLN A 336 0.01 13.39 -28.12
N ALA A 337 -0.81 12.36 -28.37
CA ALA A 337 -1.47 11.60 -27.32
C ALA A 337 -0.47 10.73 -26.55
N VAL A 338 -0.55 10.79 -25.22
CA VAL A 338 0.15 9.89 -24.30
C VAL A 338 -0.70 8.64 -24.02
N LYS A 339 -2.00 8.82 -23.80
CA LYS A 339 -2.99 7.75 -23.56
C LYS A 339 -4.40 8.30 -23.81
N ILE A 340 -5.33 7.45 -24.24
CA ILE A 340 -6.77 7.76 -24.26
C ILE A 340 -7.52 6.74 -23.40
N VAL A 341 -8.38 7.19 -22.50
CA VAL A 341 -9.31 6.34 -21.76
C VAL A 341 -10.71 6.61 -22.25
N VAL A 342 -11.41 5.57 -22.72
CA VAL A 342 -12.74 5.64 -23.31
C VAL A 342 -13.79 5.35 -22.23
N GLU A 343 -14.70 6.29 -22.03
CA GLU A 343 -15.81 6.14 -21.08
C GLU A 343 -17.07 5.71 -21.85
N GLN A 344 -17.18 4.41 -22.12
CA GLN A 344 -18.42 3.88 -22.69
C GLN A 344 -19.55 4.04 -21.68
N GLU A 345 -20.67 4.66 -22.11
CA GLU A 345 -21.89 4.62 -21.31
C GLU A 345 -22.36 3.17 -21.19
N SER A 346 -22.54 2.71 -19.95
CA SER A 346 -23.20 1.44 -19.70
C SER A 346 -24.62 1.52 -20.26
N LEU A 347 -24.86 0.84 -21.39
CA LEU A 347 -26.19 0.61 -21.95
C LEU A 347 -27.01 -0.25 -20.98
N ILE A 348 -27.51 0.37 -19.91
CA ILE A 348 -28.58 -0.18 -19.09
C ILE A 348 -29.83 -0.17 -19.96
N GLN A 349 -30.03 -1.26 -20.71
CA GLN A 349 -31.32 -1.51 -21.31
C GLN A 349 -32.36 -1.57 -20.17
N PRO A 350 -33.42 -0.75 -20.20
CA PRO A 350 -34.50 -0.89 -19.24
C PRO A 350 -35.11 -2.30 -19.38
N LYS A 351 -35.27 -2.98 -18.25
CA LYS A 351 -35.97 -4.27 -18.18
C LYS A 351 -37.47 -4.12 -18.32
#